data_AF-A0A940PYZ4-F1
#
_entry.id   AF-A0A940PYZ4-F1
#
_cell.length_a   1.000
_cell.length_b   1.000
_cell.length_c   1.000
_cell.angle_alpha   90.00
_cell.angle_beta   90.00
_cell.angle_gamma   90.00
#
_symmetry.space_group_name_H-M   'P 1'
#
loop_
_entity.id
_entity.type
_entity.pdbx_description
1 polymer ?
#
loop_
_entity_poly.entity_id
_entity_poly.type
_entity_poly.pdbx_seq_one_letter_code
_entity_poly.pdbx_strand_id
1 'polypeptide(L)' 'MIVPKKRVLTIKEAASLIDGLTPFRVRQMCISGQLPCFKAGRKYLIYEENLYKVVLCEGAKSNYNEKVEEIAN' A
#
# COMPACT_ATOMS: atom_id res chain seq x y z
N MET A 1 7.55 26.33 2.99
CA MET A 1 7.62 24.91 3.38
C MET A 1 7.38 24.06 2.14
N ILE A 2 8.36 23.28 1.69
CA ILE A 2 8.20 22.38 0.54
C ILE A 2 7.69 21.05 1.11
N VAL A 3 6.42 20.74 0.89
CA VAL A 3 5.89 19.42 1.24
C VAL A 3 6.37 18.44 0.18
N PRO A 4 7.14 17.38 0.53
CA PRO A 4 7.60 16.42 -0.46
C PRO A 4 6.40 15.77 -1.14
N LYS A 5 6.37 15.81 -2.47
CA LYS A 5 5.30 15.18 -3.25
C LYS A 5 5.36 13.68 -3.03
N LYS A 6 4.28 13.11 -2.47
CA LYS A 6 4.15 11.65 -2.35
C LYS A 6 3.96 11.03 -3.73
N ARG A 7 4.77 10.01 -4.05
CA ARG A 7 4.67 9.30 -5.31
C ARG A 7 3.58 8.23 -5.24
N VAL A 8 2.69 8.26 -6.22
CA VAL A 8 1.55 7.36 -6.35
C VAL A 8 1.73 6.57 -7.63
N LEU A 9 1.51 5.27 -7.54
CA LEU A 9 1.78 4.29 -8.59
C LEU A 9 0.50 3.60 -9.00
N THR A 10 0.37 3.33 -10.29
CA THR A 10 -0.58 2.35 -10.81
C THR A 10 -0.10 0.93 -10.50
N ILE A 11 -1.01 -0.05 -10.61
CA ILE A 11 -0.68 -1.48 -10.48
C ILE A 11 0.52 -1.89 -11.36
N LYS A 12 0.58 -1.38 -12.59
CA LYS A 12 1.65 -1.73 -13.54
C LYS A 12 3.00 -1.17 -13.08
N GLU A 13 3.02 0.08 -12.68
CA GLU A 13 4.25 0.73 -12.19
C GLU A 13 4.74 0.07 -10.90
N ALA A 14 3.83 -0.22 -9.96
CA ALA A 14 4.17 -0.93 -8.73
C ALA A 14 4.81 -2.30 -9.00
N ALA A 15 4.26 -3.07 -9.95
CA ALA A 15 4.84 -4.36 -10.34
C ALA A 15 6.23 -4.21 -10.99
N SER A 16 6.45 -3.14 -11.75
CA SER A 16 7.76 -2.88 -12.38
C SER A 16 8.85 -2.44 -11.40
N LEU A 17 8.52 -2.07 -10.16
CA LEU A 17 9.51 -1.65 -9.17
C LEU A 17 10.16 -2.83 -8.42
N ILE A 18 9.51 -4.00 -8.41
CA ILE A 18 9.97 -5.16 -7.63
C ILE A 18 10.03 -6.37 -8.54
N ASP A 19 11.24 -6.85 -8.79
CA ASP A 19 11.47 -8.07 -9.57
C ASP A 19 10.78 -9.28 -8.90
N GLY A 20 10.08 -10.06 -9.71
CA GLY A 20 9.27 -11.20 -9.25
C GLY A 20 7.83 -10.87 -8.86
N LEU A 21 7.43 -9.59 -8.84
CA LEU A 21 6.05 -9.19 -8.53
C LEU A 21 5.24 -8.92 -9.80
N THR A 22 4.18 -9.71 -10.04
CA THR A 22 3.34 -9.52 -11.23
C THR A 22 2.23 -8.49 -11.00
N PRO A 23 1.76 -7.78 -12.05
CA PRO A 23 0.60 -6.89 -11.94
C PRO A 23 -0.66 -7.60 -11.42
N PHE A 24 -0.81 -8.89 -11.73
CA PHE A 24 -1.89 -9.72 -11.21
C PHE A 24 -1.79 -9.87 -9.69
N ARG A 25 -0.60 -10.18 -9.15
CA ARG A 25 -0.41 -10.33 -7.71
C ARG A 25 -0.63 -9.02 -6.97
N VAL A 26 -0.11 -7.90 -7.49
CA VAL A 26 -0.37 -6.56 -6.92
C VAL A 26 -1.87 -6.27 -6.87
N ARG A 27 -2.60 -6.56 -7.94
CA ARG A 27 -4.07 -6.40 -7.96
C ARG A 27 -4.75 -7.25 -6.89
N GLN A 28 -4.36 -8.51 -6.76
CA GLN A 28 -4.93 -9.40 -5.73
C GLN A 28 -4.64 -8.89 -4.32
N MET A 29 -3.45 -8.34 -4.06
CA MET A 29 -3.12 -7.71 -2.77
C MET A 29 -3.98 -6.47 -2.50
N CYS A 30 -4.26 -5.65 -3.52
CA CYS A 30 -5.18 -4.52 -3.39
C CYS A 30 -6.61 -4.97 -3.09
N ILE A 31 -7.10 -6.03 -3.76
CA ILE A 31 -8.46 -6.56 -3.57
C ILE A 31 -8.62 -7.22 -2.19
N SER A 32 -7.61 -7.97 -1.75
CA SER A 32 -7.61 -8.67 -0.45
C SER A 32 -7.29 -7.78 0.74
N GLY A 33 -6.94 -6.50 0.52
CA GLY A 33 -6.55 -5.56 1.57
C GLY A 33 -5.14 -5.77 2.13
N GLN A 34 -4.36 -6.71 1.58
CA GLN A 34 -2.96 -6.94 1.96
C GLN A 34 -2.06 -5.75 1.62
N LEU A 35 -2.42 -4.97 0.59
CA LEU A 35 -1.68 -3.78 0.18
C LEU A 35 -2.59 -2.54 0.31
N PRO A 36 -2.25 -1.59 1.19
CA PRO A 36 -2.99 -0.34 1.32
C PRO A 36 -2.96 0.46 0.00
N CYS A 37 -4.14 0.64 -0.58
CA CYS A 37 -4.35 1.32 -1.84
C CYS A 37 -5.67 2.10 -1.81
N PHE A 38 -5.84 3.00 -2.76
CA PHE A 38 -7.10 3.71 -2.97
C PHE A 38 -7.55 3.59 -4.43
N LYS A 39 -8.84 3.74 -4.65
CA LYS A 39 -9.44 3.60 -5.98
C LYS A 39 -9.80 4.97 -6.53
N ALA A 40 -9.29 5.28 -7.72
CA ALA A 40 -9.65 6.47 -8.49
C ALA A 40 -10.40 6.00 -9.75
N GLY A 41 -11.74 6.07 -9.70
CA GLY A 41 -12.61 5.51 -10.73
C GLY A 41 -12.44 3.99 -10.87
N ARG A 42 -11.86 3.54 -11.98
CA ARG A 42 -11.60 2.10 -12.26
C ARG A 42 -10.17 1.66 -11.93
N LYS A 43 -9.29 2.58 -11.54
CA LYS A 43 -7.87 2.30 -11.29
C LYS A 43 -7.61 2.19 -9.78
N TYR A 44 -6.73 1.26 -9.41
CA TYR A 44 -6.11 1.24 -8.10
C TYR A 44 -4.81 2.04 -8.15
N LEU A 45 -4.60 2.83 -7.12
CA LEU A 45 -3.44 3.67 -6.92
C LEU A 45 -2.82 3.33 -5.57
N ILE A 46 -1.50 3.21 -5.57
CA ILE A 46 -0.71 2.68 -4.46
C ILE A 46 0.36 3.72 -4.14
N TYR A 47 0.51 4.09 -2.87
CA TYR A 47 1.66 4.90 -2.46
C TYR A 47 2.92 4.04 -2.50
N GLU A 48 3.98 4.58 -3.10
CA GLU A 48 5.26 3.86 -3.24
C GLU A 48 5.80 3.34 -1.90
N GLU A 49 5.67 4.15 -0.83
CA GLU A 49 6.04 3.77 0.55
C GLU A 49 5.30 2.52 1.05
N ASN A 50 4.01 2.37 0.72
CA ASN A 50 3.20 1.23 1.16
C ASN A 50 3.63 -0.05 0.45
N LEU A 51 4.00 0.04 -0.82
CA LEU A 51 4.47 -1.11 -1.59
C LEU A 51 5.74 -1.68 -0.97
N TYR A 52 6.75 -0.83 -0.74
CA TYR A 52 8.00 -1.29 -0.14
C TYR A 52 7.80 -1.80 1.28
N LYS A 53 6.97 -1.12 2.08
CA LYS A 53 6.68 -1.57 3.45
C LYS A 53 6.06 -2.97 3.49
N VAL A 54 5.15 -3.27 2.56
CA VAL A 54 4.47 -4.58 2.53
C VAL A 54 5.33 -5.68 1.92
N VAL A 55 6.16 -5.36 0.92
CA VAL A 55 6.89 -6.36 0.14
C VAL A 55 8.31 -6.61 0.64
N LEU A 56 9.01 -5.58 1.13
CA LEU A 56 10.43 -5.68 1.52
C LEU A 56 10.67 -5.77 3.03
N CYS A 57 9.79 -5.20 3.86
CA CYS A 57 9.89 -5.39 5.31
C CYS A 57 9.15 -6.67 5.70
N GLU A 58 9.90 -7.72 6.03
CA GLU A 58 9.35 -8.90 6.69
C GLU A 58 8.72 -8.50 8.04
N GLY A 59 7.40 -8.66 8.16
CA GLY A 59 6.71 -8.85 9.43
C GLY A 59 6.66 -7.67 10.42
N ALA A 60 5.69 -6.78 10.27
CA ALA A 60 5.09 -6.11 11.43
C ALA A 60 3.60 -5.89 11.17
N LYS A 61 2.78 -6.74 11.81
CA LYS A 61 1.33 -6.61 11.96
C LYS A 61 0.96 -5.15 12.19
N SER A 62 0.15 -4.54 11.32
CA SER A 62 -0.49 -3.28 11.71
C SER A 62 -1.67 -3.61 12.62
N ASN A 63 -1.39 -3.63 13.93
CA ASN A 63 -2.35 -3.32 14.98
C ASN A 63 -3.01 -1.97 14.64
N TYR A 64 -4.08 -1.98 13.85
CA TYR A 64 -4.95 -0.81 13.69
C TYR A 64 -6.00 -0.74 14.82
N ASN A 65 -5.88 -1.59 15.85
CA ASN A 65 -6.81 -1.67 16.98
C ASN A 65 -6.27 -1.09 18.30
N GLU A 66 -5.04 -0.56 18.39
CA GLU A 66 -4.51 -0.06 19.68
C GLU A 66 -4.59 1.47 19.87
N LYS A 67 -5.05 2.24 18.89
CA LYS A 67 -5.23 3.71 19.06
C LYS A 67 -6.68 4.18 19.15
N VAL A 68 -7.64 3.26 19.09
CA VAL A 68 -9.08 3.61 19.21
C VAL A 68 -9.61 3.44 20.64
N GLU A 69 -8.94 2.64 21.48
CA GLU A 69 -9.36 2.39 22.87
C GLU A 69 -8.82 3.42 23.89
N GLU A 70 -7.76 4.17 23.57
CA GLU A 70 -7.27 5.26 24.44
C GLU A 70 -8.06 6.58 24.31
N ILE A 71 -8.91 6.72 23.29
CA ILE A 71 -9.73 7.93 23.06
C ILE A 71 -11.17 7.72 23.57
N ALA A 72 -11.55 6.46 23.83
CA ALA A 72 -12.91 6.08 24.23
C ALA A 72 -13.07 5.75 25.73
N ASN A 73 -12.02 5.92 26.55
CA ASN A 73 -12.07 5.84 28.01
C ASN A 73 -11.67 7.17 28.65
#